data_AF-A0A1V5I6V2-F1
#
_entry.id   AF-A0A1V5I6V2-F1
#
_cell.length_a   1.000
_cell.length_b   1.000
_cell.length_c   1.000
_cell.angle_alpha   90.00
_cell.angle_beta   90.00
_cell.angle_gamma   90.00
#
_symmetry.space_group_name_H-M   'P 1'
#
loop_
_entity.id
_entity.type
_entity.pdbx_description
1 polymer ?
#
loop_
_entity_poly.entity_id
_entity_poly.type
_entity_poly.pdbx_seq_one_letter_code
_entity_poly.pdbx_strand_id
1 'polypeptide(L)' 'MELTRLSDGGRVEVEADGVVLAVGVAPRREVVESFRAAFPDAVVIGDAKCCGRILEATQDACGRAFTFQPRA' A
#
# COMPACT_ATOMS: atom_id res chain seq x y z
N MET A 1 23.34 14.39 1.27
CA MET A 1 22.69 13.26 1.98
C MET A 1 23.73 12.16 2.10
N GLU A 2 23.94 11.61 3.28
CA GLU A 2 24.90 10.51 3.48
C GLU A 2 24.25 9.19 3.03
N LEU A 3 24.88 8.51 2.07
CA LEU A 3 24.41 7.25 1.50
C LEU A 3 25.46 6.15 1.76
N THR A 4 25.01 4.90 1.81
CA THR A 4 25.89 3.74 1.90
C THR A 4 25.98 3.06 0.54
N ARG A 5 27.19 2.93 0.00
CA ARG A 5 27.44 2.22 -1.26
C ARG A 5 27.25 0.71 -1.03
N LEU A 6 26.41 0.07 -1.84
CA LEU A 6 26.05 -1.35 -1.64
C LEU A 6 27.19 -2.35 -1.90
N SER A 7 28.16 -2.00 -2.74
CA SER A 7 29.24 -2.92 -3.13
C SER A 7 30.27 -3.16 -2.01
N ASP A 8 30.51 -2.17 -1.16
CA ASP A 8 31.59 -2.17 -0.17
C ASP A 8 31.19 -1.60 1.20
N GLY A 9 29.95 -1.12 1.36
CA GLY A 9 29.47 -0.50 2.60
C GLY A 9 30.08 0.87 2.90
N GLY A 10 30.84 1.45 1.97
CA GLY A 10 31.46 2.75 2.13
C GLY A 10 30.43 3.88 2.22
N ARG A 11 30.70 4.86 3.09
CA ARG A 11 29.92 6.12 3.13
C ARG A 11 30.25 6.96 1.90
N VAL A 12 29.22 7.51 1.27
CA VAL A 12 29.35 8.38 0.10
C VAL A 12 28.38 9.56 0.21
N GLU A 13 28.76 10.66 -0.40
CA GLU A 13 27.90 11.83 -0.60
C GLU A 13 27.68 12.01 -2.11
N VAL A 14 26.46 12.43 -2.47
CA VAL A 14 26.06 12.69 -3.85
C VAL A 14 25.34 14.03 -3.88
N GLU A 15 25.79 14.95 -4.73
CA GLU A 15 25.06 16.19 -5.01
C GLU A 15 23.84 15.90 -5.88
N ALA A 16 22.71 16.50 -5.54
CA ALA A 16 21.47 16.38 -6.29
C ALA A 16 20.61 17.63 -6.10
N ASP A 17 20.05 18.13 -7.19
CA ASP A 17 19.08 19.23 -7.16
C ASP A 17 17.72 18.80 -6.59
N GLY A 18 17.43 17.50 -6.64
CA GLY A 18 16.19 16.91 -6.13
C GLY A 18 16.35 15.43 -5.81
N VAL A 19 15.57 14.97 -4.82
CA VAL A 19 15.59 13.58 -4.34
C VAL A 19 14.18 13.00 -4.38
N VAL A 20 14.01 11.88 -5.06
CA VAL A 20 12.75 11.11 -5.09
C VAL A 20 12.82 10.00 -4.04
N LEU A 21 11.93 10.06 -3.04
CA LEU A 21 11.82 9.03 -2.01
C LEU A 21 10.85 7.94 -2.45
N ALA A 22 11.38 6.83 -2.96
CA ALA A 22 10.62 5.64 -3.36
C ALA A 22 10.63 4.55 -2.27
N VAL A 23 10.23 4.90 -1.06
CA VAL A 23 10.33 4.04 0.15
C VAL A 23 9.13 3.10 0.37
N GLY A 24 8.28 2.93 -0.65
CA GLY A 24 7.05 2.15 -0.58
C GLY A 24 5.80 2.99 -0.34
N VAL A 25 4.68 2.31 -0.11
CA VAL A 25 3.34 2.91 0.06
C VAL A 25 2.64 2.33 1.28
N ALA A 26 1.68 3.08 1.84
CA ALA A 26 0.88 2.66 2.97
C ALA A 26 -0.62 2.92 2.71
N PRO A 27 -1.54 2.13 3.30
CA PRO A 27 -2.97 2.34 3.13
C PRO A 27 -3.45 3.71 3.63
N ARG A 28 -4.40 4.33 2.92
CA ARG A 28 -5.08 5.56 3.36
C ARG A 28 -6.16 5.23 4.39
N ARG A 29 -5.75 5.06 5.64
CA ARG A 29 -6.60 4.56 6.73
C ARG A 29 -7.86 5.42 6.95
N GLU A 30 -7.73 6.74 6.90
CA GLU A 30 -8.86 7.66 7.11
C GLU A 30 -10.01 7.44 6.12
N VAL A 31 -9.68 7.14 4.85
CA VAL A 31 -10.67 6.81 3.83
C VAL A 31 -11.33 5.47 4.14
N VAL A 32 -10.54 4.46 4.54
CA VAL A 32 -11.09 3.14 4.90
C VAL A 32 -12.05 3.23 6.08
N GLU A 33 -11.68 3.96 7.13
CA GLU A 33 -12.50 4.08 8.33
C GLU A 33 -13.82 4.83 8.06
N SER A 34 -13.81 5.88 7.22
CA SER A 34 -15.05 6.60 6.89
C SER A 34 -16.04 5.73 6.12
N PHE A 35 -15.58 4.88 5.21
CA PHE A 35 -16.44 3.92 4.51
C PHE A 35 -16.97 2.83 5.44
N ARG A 36 -16.14 2.28 6.33
CA ARG A 36 -16.58 1.29 7.33
C ARG A 36 -17.63 1.86 8.28
N ALA A 37 -17.49 3.14 8.66
CA ALA A 37 -18.44 3.81 9.52
C ALA A 37 -19.78 4.08 8.83
N ALA A 38 -19.77 4.46 7.55
CA ALA A 38 -20.98 4.75 6.77
C ALA A 38 -21.69 3.49 6.26
N PHE A 39 -20.96 2.42 5.97
CA PHE A 39 -21.47 1.21 5.34
C PHE A 39 -20.98 -0.04 6.11
N PRO A 40 -21.82 -0.62 6.99
CA PRO A 40 -21.45 -1.77 7.81
C PRO A 40 -20.99 -3.00 7.02
N ASP A 41 -21.44 -3.14 5.77
CA ASP A 41 -21.09 -4.24 4.88
C ASP A 41 -19.90 -3.94 3.95
N ALA A 42 -19.23 -2.78 4.13
CA ALA A 42 -18.06 -2.43 3.33
C ALA A 42 -16.91 -3.43 3.55
N VAL A 43 -16.44 -4.01 2.44
CA VAL A 43 -15.26 -4.87 2.41
C VAL A 43 -14.08 -4.11 1.83
N VAL A 44 -12.98 -4.04 2.58
CA VAL A 44 -11.75 -3.40 2.14
C VAL A 44 -10.87 -4.43 1.44
N ILE A 45 -10.41 -4.10 0.23
CA ILE A 45 -9.63 -4.97 -0.64
C ILE A 45 -8.39 -4.27 -1.21
N GLY A 46 -7.43 -5.05 -1.68
CA GLY A 46 -6.22 -4.56 -2.36
C GLY A 46 -5.38 -3.66 -1.46
N ASP A 47 -4.74 -2.66 -2.06
CA ASP A 47 -3.78 -1.79 -1.36
C ASP A 47 -4.39 -0.99 -0.21
N ALA A 48 -5.72 -0.76 -0.22
CA ALA A 48 -6.42 -0.13 0.89
C ALA A 48 -6.45 -1.02 2.15
N LYS A 49 -6.26 -2.34 1.99
CA LYS A 49 -6.16 -3.32 3.08
C LYS A 49 -4.70 -3.68 3.37
N CYS A 50 -3.94 -4.02 2.33
CA CYS A 50 -2.53 -4.37 2.42
C CYS A 50 -1.86 -4.06 1.08
N CYS A 51 -0.90 -3.14 1.07
CA CYS A 51 -0.18 -2.78 -0.14
C CYS A 51 0.60 -3.98 -0.70
N GLY A 52 0.49 -4.20 -2.00
CA GLY A 52 1.17 -5.29 -2.69
C GLY A 52 1.46 -4.95 -4.14
N ARG A 53 1.59 -5.98 -4.99
CA ARG A 53 1.60 -5.82 -6.43
C ARG A 53 0.16 -5.92 -6.94
N ILE A 54 -0.01 -5.55 -8.20
CA ILE A 54 -1.30 -5.57 -8.89
C ILE A 54 -1.95 -6.96 -8.84
N LEU A 55 -1.14 -8.03 -8.91
CA LEU A 55 -1.65 -9.41 -8.83
C LEU A 55 -2.30 -9.70 -7.48
N GLU A 56 -1.67 -9.34 -6.35
CA GLU A 56 -2.26 -9.56 -5.03
C GLU A 56 -3.56 -8.78 -4.85
N ALA A 57 -3.60 -7.53 -5.33
CA ALA A 57 -4.83 -6.73 -5.29
C ALA A 57 -5.96 -7.37 -6.10
N THR A 58 -5.64 -7.91 -7.28
CA THR A 58 -6.62 -8.61 -8.14
C THR A 58 -7.12 -9.90 -7.48
N GLN A 59 -6.22 -10.71 -6.90
CA GLN A 59 -6.59 -11.94 -6.22
C GLN A 59 -7.44 -11.69 -4.97
N ASP A 60 -7.11 -10.67 -4.17
CA ASP A 60 -7.89 -10.29 -2.99
C ASP A 60 -9.31 -9.86 -3.40
N ALA A 61 -9.44 -9.04 -4.45
CA ALA A 61 -10.73 -8.62 -4.98
C ALA A 61 -11.57 -9.82 -5.45
N CYS A 62 -11.01 -10.69 -6.30
CA CYS A 62 -11.70 -11.87 -6.82
C CYS A 62 -12.15 -12.82 -5.70
N GLY A 63 -11.27 -13.12 -4.74
CA GLY A 63 -11.59 -14.01 -3.62
C GLY A 63 -12.69 -13.44 -2.71
N ARG A 64 -12.67 -12.14 -2.45
CA ARG A 64 -13.68 -11.47 -1.62
C ARG A 64 -15.02 -11.37 -2.32
N ALA A 65 -15.03 -11.02 -3.61
CA ALA A 65 -16.26 -10.97 -4.39
C ALA A 65 -16.98 -12.32 -4.46
N PHE A 66 -16.22 -13.42 -4.60
CA PHE A 66 -16.80 -14.77 -4.66
C PHE A 66 -17.53 -15.20 -3.37
N THR A 67 -17.11 -14.68 -2.22
CA THR A 67 -17.66 -15.04 -0.90
C THR A 67 -18.55 -13.96 -0.30
N PHE A 68 -18.78 -12.86 -1.02
CA PHE A 68 -19.52 -11.72 -0.49
C PHE A 68 -21.02 -12.04 -0.37
N GLN A 69 -21.58 -11.81 0.82
CA GLN A 69 -23.00 -11.89 1.12
C GLN A 69 -23.42 -10.60 1.83
N PRO A 70 -24.17 -9.69 1.18
CA PRO A 70 -24.65 -8.48 1.83
C PRO A 70 -25.66 -8.83 2.94
N ARG A 71 -25.75 -8.01 3.99
CA ARG A 71 -26.78 -8.20 5.01
C ARG A 71 -28.16 -7.88 4.40
N ALA A 72 -29.15 -8.68 4.79
CA ALA A 72 -30.56 -8.49 4.43
C ALA A 72 -31.19 -7.33 5.21
#